data_AF-A0A966VIA3-F1
#
_entry.id   AF-A0A966VIA3-F1
#
_cell.length_a   1.000
_cell.length_b   1.000
_cell.length_c   1.000
_cell.angle_alpha   90.00
_cell.angle_beta   90.00
_cell.angle_gamma   90.00
#
_symmetry.space_group_name_H-M   'P 1'
#
loop_
_entity.id
_entity.type
_entity.pdbx_description
1 polymer ?
#
loop_
_entity_poly.entity_id
_entity_poly.type
_entity_poly.pdbx_seq_one_letter_code
_entity_poly.pdbx_strand_id
1 'polypeptide(L)'
;MALVDNLNELLAPVVKASGLLLEEIKVIPVGRSRIISVIVDHEERNLNLDEVAASSRAISEILENYSQLGDNPFTLEVTSPGVDRPLVKVHQWKKNLGRLISVVKVDGEKLIGRLK
;
A
#
# COMPACT_ATOMS: atom_id res chain seq x y z
N MET A 1 -17.56 -12.00 -5.12
CA MET A 1 -16.39 -11.11 -5.16
C MET A 1 -15.61 -11.34 -3.87
N ALA A 2 -14.28 -11.39 -3.90
CA ALA A 2 -13.51 -11.63 -2.68
C ALA A 2 -13.56 -10.38 -1.78
N LEU A 3 -13.48 -10.56 -0.45
CA LEU A 3 -13.48 -9.42 0.50
C LEU A 3 -12.42 -8.37 0.13
N VAL A 4 -11.25 -8.81 -0.33
CA VAL A 4 -10.17 -7.93 -0.77
C VAL A 4 -10.58 -7.06 -1.96
N ASP A 5 -11.31 -7.60 -2.92
CA ASP A 5 -11.78 -6.84 -4.10
C ASP A 5 -12.73 -5.73 -3.65
N ASN A 6 -13.69 -6.06 -2.78
CA ASN A 6 -14.64 -5.09 -2.24
C ASN A 6 -13.93 -3.98 -1.45
N LEU A 7 -12.93 -4.34 -0.64
CA LEU A 7 -12.11 -3.37 0.10
C LEU A 7 -11.30 -2.48 -0.84
N ASN A 8 -10.78 -3.01 -1.96
CA ASN A 8 -10.10 -2.20 -2.96
C ASN A 8 -11.05 -1.18 -3.59
N GLU A 9 -12.24 -1.60 -4.00
CA GLU A 9 -13.25 -0.70 -4.57
C GLU A 9 -13.69 0.38 -3.58
N LEU A 10 -13.85 0.01 -2.30
CA LEU A 10 -14.24 0.92 -1.23
C LEU A 10 -13.16 1.95 -0.89
N LEU A 11 -11.91 1.51 -0.73
CA LEU A 11 -10.83 2.36 -0.19
C LEU A 11 -10.07 3.13 -1.27
N ALA A 12 -9.99 2.63 -2.51
CA ALA A 12 -9.28 3.29 -3.60
C ALA A 12 -9.70 4.77 -3.80
N PRO A 13 -11.00 5.15 -3.88
CA PRO A 13 -11.39 6.54 -4.07
C PRO A 13 -11.00 7.43 -2.89
N VAL A 14 -11.01 6.91 -1.67
CA VAL A 14 -10.73 7.65 -0.43
C VAL A 14 -9.24 7.95 -0.31
N VAL A 15 -8.42 6.92 -0.54
CA VAL A 15 -6.95 7.06 -0.57
C VAL A 15 -6.56 8.04 -1.67
N LYS A 16 -7.18 7.94 -2.85
CA LYS A 16 -6.95 8.87 -3.97
C LYS A 16 -7.36 10.31 -3.66
N ALA A 17 -8.49 10.52 -2.98
CA ALA A 17 -8.93 11.85 -2.55
C ALA A 17 -7.95 12.51 -1.56
N SER A 18 -7.17 11.69 -0.84
CA SER A 18 -6.10 12.15 0.06
C SER A 18 -4.78 12.42 -0.66
N GLY A 19 -4.74 12.33 -1.99
CA GLY A 19 -3.53 12.51 -2.80
C GLY A 19 -2.59 11.30 -2.80
N LEU A 20 -3.07 10.14 -2.32
CA LEU A 20 -2.29 8.92 -2.18
C LEU A 20 -2.71 7.86 -3.21
N LEU A 21 -1.87 6.87 -3.40
CA LEU A 21 -2.13 5.70 -4.22
C LEU A 21 -2.38 4.50 -3.32
N LEU A 22 -3.43 3.73 -3.61
CA LEU A 22 -3.64 2.44 -2.98
C LEU A 22 -2.80 1.39 -3.72
N GLU A 23 -1.80 0.82 -3.04
CA GLU A 23 -0.89 -0.14 -3.65
C GLU A 23 -1.36 -1.58 -3.47
N GLU A 24 -1.77 -1.94 -2.26
CA GLU A 24 -2.13 -3.32 -1.92
C GLU A 24 -3.03 -3.34 -0.69
N ILE A 25 -3.99 -4.27 -0.66
CA ILE A 25 -4.74 -4.64 0.53
C ILE A 25 -4.56 -6.13 0.77
N LYS A 26 -4.27 -6.50 2.02
CA LYS A 26 -4.23 -7.88 2.49
C LYS A 26 -5.13 -8.04 3.70
N VAL A 27 -5.90 -9.13 3.72
CA VAL A 27 -6.66 -9.56 4.89
C VAL A 27 -6.04 -10.86 5.40
N ILE A 28 -5.44 -10.80 6.59
CA ILE A 28 -4.69 -11.90 7.18
C ILE A 28 -5.47 -12.40 8.39
N PRO A 29 -6.00 -13.65 8.39
CA PRO A 29 -6.66 -14.21 9.55
C PRO A 29 -5.69 -14.39 10.72
N VAL A 30 -6.09 -13.97 11.93
CA VAL A 30 -5.32 -14.12 13.17
C VAL A 30 -6.25 -14.61 14.28
N GLY A 31 -6.36 -15.92 14.44
CA GLY A 31 -7.28 -16.54 15.40
C GLY A 31 -8.74 -16.17 15.10
N ARG A 32 -9.40 -15.47 16.03
CA ARG A 32 -10.77 -14.94 15.87
C ARG A 32 -10.80 -13.49 15.36
N SER A 33 -9.64 -12.91 15.07
CA SER A 33 -9.46 -11.57 14.54
C SER A 33 -8.84 -11.65 13.14
N ARG A 34 -8.59 -10.50 12.53
CA ARG A 34 -7.86 -10.36 11.27
C ARG A 34 -7.01 -9.09 11.28
N ILE A 35 -5.92 -9.12 10.55
CA ILE A 35 -5.15 -7.92 10.21
C ILE A 35 -5.58 -7.48 8.82
N ILE A 36 -5.99 -6.22 8.69
CA ILE A 36 -6.21 -5.55 7.41
C ILE A 36 -4.98 -4.68 7.17
N SER A 37 -4.08 -5.16 6.32
CA SER A 37 -2.87 -4.45 5.94
C SER A 37 -3.13 -3.67 4.66
N VAL A 38 -2.97 -2.35 4.72
CA VAL A 38 -3.17 -1.43 3.61
C VAL A 38 -1.85 -0.74 3.31
N ILE A 39 -1.41 -0.86 2.07
CA ILE A 39 -0.21 -0.19 1.60
C ILE A 39 -0.62 1.01 0.77
N VAL A 40 -0.19 2.18 1.19
CA VAL A 40 -0.45 3.46 0.53
C VAL A 40 0.85 4.07 0.06
N ASP A 41 0.85 4.74 -1.07
CA ASP A 41 2.03 5.36 -1.66
C ASP A 41 1.72 6.76 -2.19
N HIS A 42 2.75 7.47 -2.65
CA HIS A 42 2.60 8.73 -3.35
C HIS A 42 3.21 8.61 -4.75
N GLU A 43 2.61 9.32 -5.70
CA GLU A 43 3.01 9.30 -7.11
C GLU A 43 4.48 9.78 -7.28
N GLU A 44 4.82 10.90 -6.65
CA GLU A 44 6.10 11.59 -6.91
C GLU A 44 7.17 11.47 -5.81
N ARG A 45 6.81 11.15 -4.57
CA ARG A 45 7.74 11.22 -3.42
C ARG A 45 7.49 10.09 -2.43
N ASN A 46 8.32 10.03 -1.39
CA ASN A 46 8.04 9.18 -0.24
C ASN A 46 7.01 9.85 0.68
N LEU A 47 6.24 9.02 1.38
CA LEU A 47 5.35 9.47 2.44
C LEU A 47 6.12 9.83 3.70
N ASN A 48 5.67 10.86 4.39
CA ASN A 48 6.04 11.12 5.78
C ASN A 48 5.08 10.40 6.74
N LEU A 49 5.41 10.41 8.03
CA LEU A 49 4.63 9.71 9.05
C LEU A 49 3.22 10.32 9.24
N ASP A 50 3.08 11.63 9.08
CA ASP A 50 1.80 12.31 9.27
C ASP A 50 0.79 11.94 8.18
N GLU A 51 1.26 11.76 6.94
CA GLU A 51 0.42 11.30 5.82
C GLU A 51 -0.06 9.85 6.03
N VAL A 52 0.84 8.98 6.51
CA VAL A 52 0.47 7.60 6.87
C VAL A 52 -0.53 7.60 8.03
N ALA A 53 -0.33 8.45 9.03
CA ALA A 53 -1.26 8.56 10.16
C ALA A 53 -2.64 9.12 9.73
N ALA A 54 -2.67 10.13 8.86
CA ALA A 54 -3.90 10.72 8.35
C ALA A 54 -4.70 9.71 7.51
N SER A 55 -4.03 9.00 6.60
CA SER A 55 -4.67 7.95 5.80
C SER A 55 -5.17 6.79 6.66
N SER A 56 -4.41 6.40 7.70
CA SER A 56 -4.85 5.39 8.67
C SER A 56 -6.17 5.75 9.35
N ARG A 57 -6.31 7.01 9.81
CA ARG A 57 -7.56 7.49 10.43
C ARG A 57 -8.74 7.44 9.45
N ALA A 58 -8.54 7.96 8.24
CA ALA A 58 -9.59 7.99 7.21
C ALA A 58 -10.04 6.57 6.81
N ILE A 59 -9.09 5.63 6.68
CA ILE A 59 -9.41 4.24 6.38
C ILE A 59 -10.14 3.58 7.55
N SER A 60 -9.70 3.81 8.80
CA SER A 60 -10.36 3.24 10.00
C SER A 60 -11.84 3.63 10.06
N GLU A 61 -12.14 4.92 9.89
CA GLU A 61 -13.52 5.42 9.94
C GLU A 61 -14.43 4.75 8.91
N ILE A 62 -13.91 4.45 7.73
CA ILE A 62 -14.68 3.76 6.68
C ILE A 62 -14.88 2.29 7.01
N LEU A 63 -13.82 1.62 7.47
CA LEU A 63 -13.89 0.19 7.80
C LEU A 63 -14.80 -0.07 9.01
N GLU A 64 -14.80 0.81 10.01
CA GLU A 64 -15.70 0.73 11.17
C GLU A 64 -17.18 0.78 10.76
N ASN A 65 -17.51 1.49 9.68
CA ASN A 65 -18.87 1.59 9.15
C ASN A 65 -19.18 0.55 8.05
N TYR A 66 -18.23 -0.33 7.71
CA TYR A 66 -18.37 -1.24 6.60
C TYR A 66 -19.00 -2.58 7.00
N SER A 67 -20.30 -2.72 6.75
CA SER A 67 -21.11 -3.86 7.20
C SER A 67 -20.60 -5.23 6.73
N GLN A 68 -19.92 -5.34 5.59
CA GLN A 68 -19.41 -6.62 5.10
C GLN A 68 -18.22 -7.18 5.89
N LEU A 69 -17.59 -6.37 6.75
CA LEU A 69 -16.63 -6.92 7.70
C LEU A 69 -17.33 -7.78 8.76
N GLY A 70 -18.57 -7.47 9.12
CA GLY A 70 -19.29 -8.12 10.21
C GLY A 70 -18.62 -7.87 11.57
N ASP A 71 -19.04 -8.62 12.58
CA ASP A 71 -18.70 -8.33 14.00
C ASP A 71 -17.31 -8.80 14.44
N ASN A 72 -16.56 -9.48 13.57
CA ASN A 72 -15.24 -9.97 13.93
C ASN A 72 -14.26 -8.78 14.06
N PRO A 73 -13.51 -8.69 15.18
CA PRO A 73 -12.54 -7.63 15.38
C PRO A 73 -11.47 -7.65 14.28
N PHE A 74 -10.86 -6.50 14.06
CA PHE A 74 -9.73 -6.37 13.16
C PHE A 74 -8.68 -5.41 13.72
N THR A 75 -7.45 -5.60 13.29
CA THR A 75 -6.37 -4.62 13.44
C THR A 75 -6.09 -4.00 12.08
N LEU A 76 -6.09 -2.68 11.99
CA LEU A 76 -5.68 -1.95 10.79
C LEU A 76 -4.19 -1.64 10.85
N GLU A 77 -3.47 -2.01 9.80
CA GLU A 77 -2.08 -1.63 9.61
C GLU A 77 -1.97 -0.84 8.30
N VAL A 78 -1.52 0.42 8.39
CA VAL A 78 -1.29 1.27 7.21
C VAL A 78 0.18 1.63 7.12
N THR A 79 0.78 1.41 5.95
CA THR A 79 2.20 1.64 5.73
C THR A 79 2.51 2.08 4.31
N SER A 80 3.69 2.65 4.12
CA SER A 80 4.26 2.92 2.79
C SER A 80 4.91 1.66 2.20
N PRO A 81 5.16 1.59 0.88
CA PRO A 81 5.93 0.50 0.30
C PRO A 81 7.34 0.50 0.89
N GLY A 82 7.72 -0.59 1.56
CA GLY A 82 9.07 -0.79 2.07
C GLY A 82 10.14 -0.80 0.96
N VAL A 83 11.41 -0.75 1.35
CA VAL A 83 12.55 -0.60 0.41
C VAL A 83 12.84 -1.84 -0.44
N ASP A 84 12.42 -3.03 -0.01
CA ASP A 84 12.72 -4.29 -0.68
C ASP A 84 11.70 -4.66 -1.77
N ARG A 85 10.68 -3.82 -1.98
CA ARG A 85 9.65 -4.11 -2.99
C ARG A 85 10.14 -3.83 -4.41
N PRO A 86 9.83 -4.70 -5.38
CA PRO A 86 10.21 -4.48 -6.76
C PRO A 86 9.51 -3.22 -7.31
N LEU A 87 10.21 -2.49 -8.16
CA LEU A 87 9.66 -1.38 -8.94
C LEU A 87 8.96 -1.96 -10.17
N VAL A 88 7.63 -1.96 -10.16
CA VAL A 88 6.77 -2.52 -11.21
C VAL A 88 6.04 -1.41 -11.96
N LYS A 89 5.43 -0.47 -11.23
CA LYS A 89 4.63 0.62 -11.82
C LYS A 89 5.49 1.84 -12.15
N VAL A 90 5.08 2.61 -13.15
CA VAL A 90 5.83 3.79 -13.64
C VAL A 90 6.15 4.81 -12.54
N HIS A 91 5.20 5.12 -11.65
CA HIS A 91 5.40 6.07 -10.55
C HIS A 91 6.51 5.61 -9.58
N GLN A 92 6.63 4.30 -9.36
CA GLN A 92 7.65 3.72 -8.48
C GLN A 92 9.06 3.95 -9.04
N TRP A 93 9.23 3.92 -10.37
CA TRP A 93 10.49 4.29 -11.01
C TRP A 93 10.75 5.81 -10.89
N LYS A 94 9.75 6.64 -11.23
CA LYS A 94 9.87 8.10 -11.20
C LYS A 94 10.30 8.63 -9.83
N LYS A 95 9.64 8.22 -8.75
CA LYS A 95 9.95 8.69 -7.39
C LYS A 95 11.32 8.21 -6.86
N ASN A 96 11.92 7.21 -7.52
CA ASN A 96 13.23 6.66 -7.14
C ASN A 96 14.38 7.13 -8.05
N LEU A 97 14.14 8.12 -8.93
CA LEU A 97 15.22 8.76 -9.70
C LEU A 97 16.34 9.24 -8.77
N GLY A 98 17.59 9.05 -9.20
CA GLY A 98 18.80 9.38 -8.43
C GLY A 98 19.21 8.37 -7.36
N ARG A 99 18.37 7.36 -7.05
CA ARG A 99 18.68 6.32 -6.05
C ARG A 99 19.43 5.14 -6.67
N LEU A 100 20.14 4.40 -5.81
CA LEU A 100 20.71 3.11 -6.19
C LEU A 100 19.59 2.07 -6.26
N ILE A 101 19.56 1.32 -7.35
CA ILE A 101 18.65 0.19 -7.55
C ILE A 101 19.44 -1.06 -7.90
N SER A 102 18.88 -2.22 -7.58
CA SER A 102 19.35 -3.53 -8.03
C SER A 102 18.39 -4.05 -9.08
N VAL A 103 18.90 -4.33 -10.28
CA VAL A 103 18.14 -4.90 -11.39
C VAL A 103 18.67 -6.30 -11.68
N VAL A 104 17.76 -7.26 -11.84
CA VAL A 104 18.07 -8.58 -12.39
C VAL A 104 17.69 -8.57 -13.86
N LYS A 105 18.67 -8.74 -14.75
CA LYS A 105 18.42 -8.85 -16.19
C LYS A 105 17.78 -10.19 -16.53
N VAL A 106 17.27 -10.32 -17.76
CA VAL A 106 16.61 -11.54 -18.25
C VAL A 106 17.56 -12.74 -18.28
N ASP A 107 18.87 -12.51 -18.45
CA ASP A 107 19.93 -13.52 -18.39
C ASP A 107 20.36 -13.91 -16.96
N GLY A 108 19.74 -13.30 -15.93
CA GLY A 108 20.02 -13.54 -14.52
C GLY A 108 21.15 -12.67 -13.95
N GLU A 109 21.82 -11.85 -14.76
CA GLU A 109 22.87 -10.96 -14.28
C GLU A 109 22.28 -9.88 -13.35
N LYS A 110 22.92 -9.66 -12.20
CA LYS A 110 22.56 -8.60 -11.26
C LYS A 110 23.39 -7.35 -11.53
N LEU A 111 22.71 -6.24 -11.78
CA LEU A 111 23.32 -4.93 -11.96
C LEU A 111 22.87 -4.00 -10.84
N ILE A 112 23.82 -3.34 -10.19
CA ILE A 112 23.56 -2.26 -9.25
C ILE A 112 23.95 -0.94 -9.91
N GLY A 113 23.04 0.01 -9.94
CA GLY A 113 23.27 1.29 -10.60
C GLY A 113 22.39 2.40 -10.06
N ARG A 114 22.80 3.64 -10.31
CA ARG A 114 21.97 4.81 -10.00
C ARG A 114 20.93 4.99 -11.10
N LEU A 115 19.66 5.01 -10.73
CA LEU A 115 18.56 5.31 -11.65
C LEU A 115 18.69 6.77 -12.12
N LYS A 116 18.73 6.99 -13.42
CA LYS A 116 18.87 8.32 -14.05
C LYS A 116 17.61 8.70 -14.79
#